data_AF-A0A412TIQ8-F1
#
_entry.id   AF-A0A412TIQ8-F1
#
_cell.length_a   1.000
_cell.length_b   1.000
_cell.length_c   1.000
_cell.angle_alpha   90.00
_cell.angle_beta   90.00
_cell.angle_gamma   90.00
#
_symmetry.space_group_name_H-M   'P 1'
#
loop_
_entity.id
_entity.type
_entity.pdbx_description
1 polymer ?
#
loop_
_entity_poly.entity_id
_entity_poly.type
_entity_poly.pdbx_seq_one_letter_code
_entity_poly.pdbx_strand_id
1 'polypeptide(L)'
;NITVNSNTEATDITTNTPMLNIPQELTAWKVSETATKSKLEADNAKQCYLEIACKIRQSGAYLLGSASEYETIYVPFGDTWEQGKRHIYTLIFGGGYTDQGEAVLNPIQFDAETTGWV
;
A
#
# COMPACT_ATOMS: atom_id res chain seq x y z
N ASN A 1 5.05 2.00 -16.93
CA ASN A 1 6.21 1.99 -16.02
C ASN A 1 6.40 3.39 -15.48
N ILE A 2 6.30 3.53 -14.15
CA ILE A 2 6.58 4.77 -13.43
C ILE A 2 7.94 4.56 -12.76
N THR A 3 8.82 5.58 -12.80
CA THR A 3 10.12 5.54 -12.15
C THR A 3 10.14 6.62 -11.07
N VAL A 4 10.38 6.22 -9.83
CA VAL A 4 10.49 7.12 -8.68
C VAL A 4 11.97 7.28 -8.37
N ASN A 5 12.50 8.49 -8.55
CA ASN A 5 13.93 8.78 -8.39
C ASN A 5 14.29 9.49 -7.08
N SER A 6 13.28 9.89 -6.29
CA SER A 6 13.45 10.67 -5.07
C SER A 6 12.59 10.14 -3.94
N ASN A 7 13.08 10.27 -2.71
CA ASN A 7 12.33 10.01 -1.48
C ASN A 7 11.70 11.28 -0.88
N THR A 8 11.96 12.46 -1.47
CA THR A 8 11.40 13.74 -1.04
C THR A 8 10.32 14.27 -1.96
N GLU A 9 10.28 13.82 -3.22
CA GLU A 9 9.34 14.28 -4.24
C GLU A 9 8.39 13.15 -4.64
N ALA A 10 7.09 13.41 -4.53
CA ALA A 10 6.08 12.48 -5.00
C ALA A 10 6.03 12.48 -6.54
N THR A 11 5.94 11.31 -7.14
CA THR A 11 5.65 11.18 -8.58
C THR A 11 4.14 11.20 -8.79
N ASP A 12 3.65 12.14 -9.59
CA ASP A 12 2.24 12.21 -9.95
C ASP A 12 1.87 11.07 -10.90
N ILE A 13 0.86 10.31 -10.51
CA ILE A 13 0.31 9.17 -11.26
C ILE A 13 -1.18 9.35 -11.57
N THR A 14 -1.70 10.57 -11.39
CA THR A 14 -3.11 10.88 -11.58
C THR A 14 -3.53 10.80 -13.05
N THR A 15 -4.80 10.53 -13.26
CA THR A 15 -5.45 10.57 -14.57
C THR A 15 -6.28 11.84 -14.70
N ASN A 16 -6.46 12.34 -15.92
CA ASN A 16 -7.31 13.51 -16.18
C ASN A 16 -8.81 13.23 -15.93
N THR A 17 -9.19 11.95 -15.81
CA THR A 17 -10.57 11.52 -15.57
C THR A 17 -10.68 10.93 -14.17
N PRO A 18 -11.25 11.65 -13.19
CA PRO A 18 -11.44 11.12 -11.85
C PRO A 18 -12.48 9.98 -11.86
N MET A 19 -12.34 9.02 -10.94
CA MET A 19 -13.41 8.06 -10.68
C MET A 19 -14.53 8.74 -9.91
N LEU A 20 -15.77 8.53 -10.35
CA LEU A 20 -16.96 8.98 -9.62
C LEU A 20 -17.41 7.87 -8.67
N ASN A 21 -17.35 8.14 -7.38
CA ASN A 21 -17.79 7.20 -6.35
C ASN A 21 -19.04 7.73 -5.64
N ILE A 22 -19.90 6.82 -5.20
CA ILE A 22 -21.06 7.14 -4.36
C ILE A 22 -20.54 7.47 -2.95
N PRO A 23 -21.02 8.56 -2.32
CA PRO A 23 -20.70 8.87 -0.93
C PRO A 23 -21.01 7.69 0.00
N GLN A 24 -20.07 7.35 0.87
CA GLN A 24 -20.18 6.20 1.77
C GLN A 24 -19.20 6.30 2.94
N GLU A 25 -19.63 5.77 4.09
CA GLU A 25 -18.76 5.56 5.23
C GLU A 25 -17.94 4.29 5.03
N LEU A 26 -16.64 4.38 5.29
CA LEU A 26 -15.70 3.29 5.10
C LEU A 26 -15.05 2.93 6.43
N THR A 27 -14.78 1.65 6.64
CA THR A 27 -14.07 1.16 7.83
C THR A 27 -12.73 0.60 7.38
N ALA A 28 -11.61 1.21 7.75
CA ALA A 28 -10.30 0.72 7.34
C ALA A 28 -10.03 -0.73 7.79
N TRP A 29 -9.34 -1.48 6.94
CA TRP A 29 -8.85 -2.81 7.28
C TRP A 29 -7.87 -2.78 8.45
N LYS A 30 -8.18 -3.54 9.50
CA LYS A 30 -7.38 -3.62 10.72
C LYS A 30 -6.48 -4.85 10.72
N VAL A 31 -5.38 -4.75 9.99
CA VAL A 31 -4.47 -5.87 9.72
C VAL A 31 -3.77 -6.41 10.98
N SER A 32 -3.58 -5.57 12.00
CA SER A 32 -2.97 -5.98 13.27
C SER A 32 -3.93 -6.73 14.21
N GLU A 33 -5.24 -6.69 13.96
CA GLU A 33 -6.21 -7.41 14.78
C GLU A 33 -6.33 -8.86 14.32
N THR A 34 -6.16 -9.82 15.23
CA THR A 34 -6.15 -11.26 14.90
C THR A 34 -7.43 -11.71 14.18
N ALA A 35 -8.58 -11.12 14.52
CA ALA A 35 -9.88 -11.50 13.95
C ALA A 35 -10.13 -10.93 12.55
N THR A 36 -9.32 -9.97 12.10
CA THR A 36 -9.42 -9.35 10.77
C THR A 36 -8.05 -9.25 10.12
N LYS A 37 -7.16 -10.20 10.40
CA LYS A 37 -5.78 -10.14 9.92
C LYS A 37 -5.71 -10.45 8.43
N SER A 38 -6.52 -11.40 7.95
CA SER A 38 -6.57 -11.77 6.53
C SER A 38 -7.60 -10.93 5.76
N LYS A 39 -7.43 -10.85 4.44
CA LYS A 39 -8.36 -10.23 3.50
C LYS A 39 -9.75 -10.84 3.62
N LEU A 40 -9.84 -12.17 3.73
CA LEU A 40 -11.11 -12.88 3.84
C LEU A 40 -11.89 -12.44 5.08
N GLU A 41 -11.20 -12.30 6.21
CA GLU A 41 -11.82 -11.83 7.45
C GLU A 41 -12.21 -10.35 7.37
N ALA A 42 -11.38 -9.53 6.74
CA ALA A 42 -11.69 -8.13 6.45
C ALA A 42 -12.96 -7.98 5.59
N ASP A 43 -13.08 -8.79 4.54
CA ASP A 43 -14.23 -8.82 3.64
C ASP A 43 -15.51 -9.20 4.41
N ASN A 44 -15.44 -10.24 5.24
CA ASN A 44 -16.54 -10.66 6.10
C ASN A 44 -16.93 -9.57 7.12
N ALA A 45 -15.95 -8.82 7.62
CA ALA A 45 -16.15 -7.69 8.52
C ALA A 45 -16.54 -6.38 7.79
N LYS A 46 -16.65 -6.39 6.46
CA LYS A 46 -16.92 -5.22 5.61
C LYS A 46 -15.91 -4.08 5.79
N GLN A 47 -14.66 -4.45 6.02
CA GLN A 47 -13.56 -3.51 6.07
C GLN A 47 -13.03 -3.19 4.67
N CYS A 48 -12.41 -2.03 4.55
CA CYS A 48 -12.09 -1.39 3.28
C CYS A 48 -10.57 -1.24 3.11
N TYR A 49 -10.13 -1.45 1.88
CA TYR A 49 -8.73 -1.40 1.47
C TYR A 49 -8.66 -1.15 -0.04
N LEU A 50 -7.52 -0.69 -0.52
CA LEU A 50 -7.19 -0.64 -1.93
C LEU A 50 -6.46 -1.92 -2.34
N GLU A 51 -6.89 -2.54 -3.43
CA GLU A 51 -6.21 -3.67 -4.06
C GLU A 51 -5.39 -3.16 -5.27
N ILE A 52 -4.08 -3.37 -5.23
CA ILE A 52 -3.15 -2.79 -6.22
C ILE A 52 -2.26 -3.89 -6.78
N ALA A 53 -2.52 -4.31 -8.01
CA ALA A 53 -1.66 -5.21 -8.76
C ALA A 53 -0.48 -4.42 -9.37
N CYS A 54 0.75 -4.71 -8.94
CA CYS A 54 1.93 -4.01 -9.43
C CYS A 54 3.18 -4.89 -9.47
N LYS A 55 4.23 -4.38 -10.12
CA LYS A 55 5.59 -4.94 -10.10
C LYS A 55 6.50 -3.88 -9.49
N ILE A 56 7.17 -4.20 -8.40
CA ILE A 56 8.10 -3.27 -7.74
C ILE A 56 9.51 -3.75 -7.97
N ARG A 57 10.35 -2.87 -8.51
CA ARG A 57 11.76 -3.16 -8.78
C ARG A 57 12.62 -2.11 -8.11
N GLN A 58 13.59 -2.54 -7.31
CA GLN A 58 14.59 -1.69 -6.68
C GLN A 58 15.98 -2.22 -7.01
N SER A 59 16.91 -1.35 -7.42
CA SER A 59 18.30 -1.72 -7.71
C SER A 59 18.45 -2.92 -8.65
N GLY A 60 17.53 -3.07 -9.61
CA GLY A 60 17.56 -4.16 -10.58
C GLY A 60 16.89 -5.46 -10.13
N ALA A 61 16.54 -5.63 -8.85
CA ALA A 61 15.82 -6.78 -8.31
C ALA A 61 14.32 -6.51 -8.16
N TYR A 62 13.48 -7.53 -8.39
CA TYR A 62 12.06 -7.44 -8.11
C TYR A 62 11.84 -7.64 -6.60
N LEU A 63 11.20 -6.67 -5.95
CA LEU A 63 10.76 -6.76 -4.56
C LEU A 63 9.33 -7.29 -4.45
N LEU A 64 8.54 -7.12 -5.51
CA LEU A 64 7.17 -7.60 -5.64
C LEU A 64 6.90 -7.98 -7.09
N GLY A 65 6.31 -9.16 -7.30
CA GLY A 65 6.07 -9.73 -8.61
C GLY A 65 7.36 -10.15 -9.31
N SER A 66 7.26 -10.35 -10.62
CA SER A 66 8.38 -10.84 -11.45
C SER A 66 8.38 -10.18 -12.83
N ALA A 67 9.34 -10.58 -13.67
CA ALA A 67 9.39 -10.13 -15.06
C ALA A 67 8.07 -10.47 -15.81
N SER A 68 7.50 -11.64 -15.56
CA SER A 68 6.27 -12.11 -16.18
C SER A 68 5.00 -11.80 -15.38
N GLU A 69 5.07 -11.73 -14.05
CA GLU A 69 3.88 -11.78 -13.20
C GLU A 69 3.71 -10.56 -12.30
N TYR A 70 2.46 -10.09 -12.19
CA TYR A 70 2.08 -9.07 -11.24
C TYR A 70 1.69 -9.73 -9.91
N GLU A 71 2.01 -9.07 -8.81
CA GLU A 71 1.50 -9.45 -7.50
C GLU A 71 0.69 -8.29 -6.92
N THR A 72 -0.17 -8.63 -5.98
CA THR A 72 -1.16 -7.71 -5.41
C THR A 72 -0.73 -7.30 -4.01
N ILE A 73 -0.76 -6.00 -3.76
CA ILE A 73 -0.68 -5.43 -2.41
C ILE A 73 -2.02 -4.88 -2.00
N TYR A 74 -2.27 -4.93 -0.69
CA TYR A 74 -3.48 -4.43 -0.07
C TYR A 74 -3.13 -3.29 0.89
N VAL A 75 -3.82 -2.16 0.75
CA VAL A 75 -3.56 -0.96 1.56
C VAL A 75 -4.83 -0.58 2.32
N PRO A 76 -4.84 -0.66 3.67
CA PRO A 76 -5.99 -0.25 4.47
C PRO A 76 -6.47 1.15 4.14
N PHE A 77 -7.79 1.30 3.99
CA PHE A 77 -8.39 2.57 3.60
C PHE A 77 -9.74 2.77 4.30
N GLY A 78 -9.94 3.91 4.98
CA GLY A 78 -11.15 4.14 5.77
C GLY A 78 -11.61 5.58 5.88
N ASP A 79 -11.13 6.47 5.01
CA ASP A 79 -11.69 7.82 4.96
C ASP A 79 -13.09 7.78 4.36
N THR A 80 -14.06 8.42 5.01
CA THR A 80 -15.41 8.58 4.47
C THR A 80 -15.39 9.34 3.15
N TRP A 81 -16.09 8.80 2.15
CA TRP A 81 -16.32 9.49 0.89
C TRP A 81 -17.52 10.42 1.00
N GLU A 82 -17.27 11.72 0.93
CA GLU A 82 -18.29 12.75 1.05
C GLU A 82 -18.74 13.26 -0.34
N GLN A 83 -19.98 13.75 -0.41
CA GLN A 83 -20.50 14.36 -1.63
C GLN A 83 -19.70 15.61 -2.01
N GLY A 84 -19.36 15.73 -3.29
CA GLY A 84 -18.68 16.91 -3.83
C GLY A 84 -17.23 17.06 -3.41
N LYS A 85 -16.62 16.02 -2.81
CA LYS A 85 -15.19 16.00 -2.49
C LYS A 85 -14.38 15.25 -3.54
N ARG A 86 -13.14 15.71 -3.72
CA ARG A 86 -12.10 15.00 -4.47
C ARG A 86 -11.07 14.49 -3.48
N HIS A 87 -10.90 13.18 -3.41
CA HIS A 87 -9.87 12.54 -2.62
C HIS A 87 -8.64 12.29 -3.51
N ILE A 88 -7.46 12.70 -3.04
CA ILE A 88 -6.18 12.48 -3.71
C ILE A 88 -5.34 11.62 -2.78
N TYR A 89 -4.87 10.48 -3.27
CA TYR A 89 -4.13 9.51 -2.46
C TYR A 89 -2.64 9.55 -2.79
N THR A 90 -1.81 9.60 -1.76
CA THR A 90 -0.37 9.42 -1.88
C THR A 90 -0.04 7.99 -1.49
N LEU A 91 0.48 7.22 -2.44
CA LEU A 91 0.94 5.86 -2.18
C LEU A 91 2.44 5.89 -1.90
N ILE A 92 2.83 5.44 -0.70
CA ILE A 92 4.23 5.32 -0.32
C ILE A 92 4.67 3.89 -0.59
N PHE A 93 5.50 3.70 -1.62
CA PHE A 93 6.06 2.39 -1.95
C PHE A 93 6.98 1.92 -0.82
N GLY A 94 6.64 0.78 -0.21
CA GLY A 94 7.21 0.34 1.07
C GLY A 94 6.15 0.02 2.13
N GLY A 95 4.89 0.43 1.91
CA GLY A 95 3.74 0.05 2.72
C GLY A 95 2.81 -0.94 2.00
N GLY A 96 2.00 -1.65 2.77
CA GLY A 96 0.97 -2.58 2.28
C GLY A 96 1.16 -4.01 2.78
N TYR A 97 0.12 -4.81 2.58
CA TYR A 97 0.03 -6.15 3.13
C TYR A 97 -0.31 -7.18 2.05
N THR A 98 0.04 -8.43 2.30
CA THR A 98 -0.45 -9.60 1.57
C THR A 98 -1.91 -9.85 1.92
N ASP A 99 -2.56 -10.80 1.24
CA ASP A 99 -3.91 -11.27 1.58
C ASP A 99 -4.01 -11.93 2.96
N GLN A 100 -2.88 -12.31 3.56
CA GLN A 100 -2.79 -12.84 4.93
C GLN A 100 -2.44 -11.76 5.97
N GLY A 101 -2.38 -10.49 5.55
CA GLY A 101 -2.04 -9.38 6.45
C GLY A 101 -0.57 -9.29 6.83
N GLU A 102 0.31 -9.94 6.07
CA GLU A 102 1.76 -9.83 6.28
C GLU A 102 2.30 -8.61 5.52
N ALA A 103 3.19 -7.84 6.14
CA ALA A 103 3.78 -6.68 5.48
C ALA A 103 4.58 -7.11 4.24
N VAL A 104 4.29 -6.51 3.09
CA VAL A 104 4.91 -6.89 1.80
C VAL A 104 6.35 -6.36 1.70
N LEU A 105 6.56 -5.16 2.20
CA LEU A 105 7.88 -4.52 2.27
C LEU A 105 8.11 -4.13 3.72
N ASN A 106 9.01 -4.82 4.40
CA ASN A 106 9.54 -4.29 5.65
C ASN A 106 10.44 -3.10 5.30
N PRO A 107 10.30 -1.93 5.96
CA PRO A 107 11.34 -0.91 5.92
C PRO A 107 12.69 -1.59 6.21
N ILE A 108 13.75 -1.23 5.47
CA ILE A 108 15.09 -1.73 5.76
C ILE A 108 15.39 -1.41 7.23
N GLN A 109 15.42 -2.43 8.08
CA GLN A 109 15.82 -2.30 9.48
C GLN A 109 17.35 -2.19 9.47
N PHE A 110 17.87 -0.99 9.71
CA PHE A 110 19.31 -0.77 9.87
C PHE A 110 19.64 -0.84 11.35
N ASP A 111 20.24 -1.96 11.79
CA ASP A 111 20.88 -2.03 13.10
C ASP A 111 22.29 -1.46 12.98
N ALA A 112 22.50 -0.27 13.55
CA ALA A 112 23.81 0.35 13.64
C ALA A 112 24.59 -0.27 14.81
N GLU A 113 25.53 -1.17 14.51
CA GLU A 113 26.46 -1.64 15.54
C GLU A 113 27.58 -0.60 15.73
N THR A 114 27.66 0.00 16.92
CA THR A 114 28.68 0.99 17.25
C THR A 114 29.82 0.30 17.97
N THR A 115 30.97 0.14 17.31
CA THR A 115 32.19 -0.33 17.98
C THR A 115 32.96 0.86 18.56
N GLY A 116 33.59 0.66 19.71
CA GLY A 116 34.39 1.70 20.36
C GLY A 116 35.64 2.04 19.54
N TRP A 117 36.04 3.31 19.56
CA TRP A 117 37.29 3.75 18.95
C TRP A 117 38.47 3.10 19.67
N VAL A 118 39.35 2.43 18.91
CA VAL A 118 40.62 1.86 19.39
C VAL A 118 41.70 2.93 19.37
#